data_AF-A0ABD6XJB6-F1
#
_entry.id   AF-A0ABD6XJB6-F1
#
_cell.length_a   1.000
_cell.length_b   1.000
_cell.length_c   1.000
_cell.angle_alpha   90.00
_cell.angle_beta   90.00
_cell.angle_gamma   90.00
#
_symmetry.space_group_name_H-M   'P 1'
#
loop_
_entity.id
_entity.type
_entity.pdbx_description
1 polymer ?
#
loop_
_entity_poly.entity_id
_entity_poly.type
_entity_poly.pdbx_seq_one_letter_code
_entity_poly.pdbx_strand_id
1 'polypeptide(L)'
;MRKARFTEHQIIAVLKSVEAGRTVKDVCREAGISEASYYNWKAKYGGMEASDIKKMKDLEDENRRLKQMFADLSLECRALKDVIEKKL
;
A
#
# COMPACT_ATOMS: atom_id res chain seq x y z
N MET A 1 -11.90 -6.11 6.53
CA MET A 1 -11.38 -4.79 6.95
C MET A 1 -12.38 -3.72 6.56
N ARG A 2 -12.61 -2.68 7.39
CA ARG A 2 -13.42 -1.53 6.96
C ARG A 2 -12.73 -0.85 5.77
N LYS A 3 -13.49 -0.50 4.74
CA LYS A 3 -12.97 0.25 3.59
C LYS A 3 -12.46 1.60 4.10
N ALA A 4 -11.22 1.95 3.77
CA ALA A 4 -10.67 3.25 4.13
C ALA A 4 -11.55 4.36 3.53
N ARG A 5 -11.80 5.43 4.31
CA ARG A 5 -12.63 6.57 3.87
C ARG A 5 -11.97 7.35 2.72
N PHE A 6 -10.65 7.37 2.68
CA PHE A 6 -9.85 8.03 1.64
C PHE A 6 -8.92 7.03 0.97
N THR A 7 -8.79 7.10 -0.35
CA THR A 7 -7.80 6.34 -1.13
C THR A 7 -6.43 7.02 -1.07
N GLU A 8 -5.33 6.30 -1.34
CA GLU A 8 -4.01 6.95 -1.38
C GLU A 8 -3.95 8.07 -2.43
N HIS A 9 -4.66 7.91 -3.55
CA HIS A 9 -4.73 8.92 -4.61
C HIS A 9 -5.40 10.20 -4.11
N GLN A 10 -6.49 10.09 -3.35
CA GLN A 10 -7.16 11.25 -2.74
C GLN A 10 -6.25 11.93 -1.71
N ILE A 11 -5.50 11.16 -0.93
CA ILE A 11 -4.54 11.69 0.04
C ILE A 11 -3.45 12.50 -0.66
N ILE A 12 -2.82 11.95 -1.72
CA ILE A 12 -1.77 12.66 -2.46
C ILE A 12 -2.32 13.91 -3.15
N ALA A 13 -3.54 13.85 -3.72
CA ALA A 13 -4.15 15.04 -4.33
C ALA A 13 -4.33 16.19 -3.31
N VAL A 14 -4.70 15.85 -2.08
CA VAL A 14 -4.80 16.80 -0.96
C VAL A 14 -3.43 17.38 -0.60
N LEU A 15 -2.39 16.55 -0.50
CA LEU A 15 -1.03 17.01 -0.20
C LEU A 15 -0.48 17.95 -1.30
N LYS A 16 -0.64 17.56 -2.56
CA LYS A 16 -0.24 18.37 -3.73
C LYS A 16 -0.96 19.70 -3.83
N SER A 17 -2.21 19.78 -3.38
CA SER A 17 -2.95 21.04 -3.35
C SER A 17 -2.24 22.08 -2.45
N VAL A 18 -1.63 21.64 -1.35
CA VAL A 18 -0.82 22.51 -0.48
C VAL A 18 0.54 22.82 -1.10
N GLU A 19 1.18 21.85 -1.76
CA GLU A 19 2.44 22.08 -2.49
C GLU A 19 2.27 23.07 -3.65
N ALA A 20 1.08 23.12 -4.26
CA ALA A 20 0.69 24.10 -5.27
C ALA A 20 0.35 25.50 -4.68
N GLY A 21 0.56 25.72 -3.38
CA GLY A 21 0.45 27.04 -2.74
C GLY A 21 -0.86 27.29 -1.98
N ARG A 22 -1.76 26.32 -1.85
CA ARG A 22 -2.97 26.47 -1.02
C ARG A 22 -2.64 26.33 0.46
N THR A 23 -3.42 26.99 1.33
CA THR A 23 -3.23 26.85 2.78
C THR A 23 -3.72 25.48 3.26
N VAL A 24 -3.04 24.93 4.28
CA VAL A 24 -3.44 23.66 4.91
C VAL A 24 -4.88 23.74 5.44
N LYS A 25 -5.25 24.89 6.02
CA LYS A 25 -6.57 25.13 6.61
C LYS A 25 -7.70 25.03 5.58
N ASP A 26 -7.54 25.67 4.43
CA ASP A 26 -8.56 25.66 3.37
C ASP A 26 -8.71 24.25 2.77
N VAL A 27 -7.58 23.59 2.49
CA VAL A 27 -7.57 22.23 1.95
C VAL A 27 -8.21 21.25 2.93
N CYS A 28 -7.92 21.35 4.23
CA CYS A 28 -8.53 20.50 5.25
C CYS A 28 -10.05 20.70 5.33
N ARG A 29 -10.51 21.95 5.27
CA ARG A 29 -11.94 22.29 5.28
C ARG A 29 -12.67 21.72 4.06
N GLU A 30 -12.11 21.85 2.87
CA GLU A 30 -12.69 21.30 1.63
C GLU A 30 -12.69 19.78 1.59
N ALA A 31 -11.59 19.16 2.01
CA ALA A 31 -11.47 17.70 2.05
C ALA A 31 -12.26 17.06 3.22
N GLY A 32 -12.77 17.86 4.15
CA GLY A 32 -13.51 17.38 5.33
C GLY A 32 -12.63 16.57 6.29
N ILE A 33 -11.37 17.00 6.48
CA ILE A 33 -10.38 16.38 7.36
C ILE A 33 -9.86 17.37 8.40
N SER A 34 -9.26 16.85 9.46
CA SER A 34 -8.54 17.68 10.43
C SER A 34 -7.12 18.00 9.96
N GLU A 35 -6.54 19.11 10.42
CA GLU A 35 -5.12 19.41 10.15
C GLU A 35 -4.18 18.33 10.69
N ALA A 36 -4.52 17.70 11.83
CA ALA A 36 -3.78 16.56 12.35
C ALA A 36 -3.77 15.37 11.37
N SER A 37 -4.89 15.10 10.71
CA SER A 37 -4.96 14.09 9.64
C SER A 37 -4.07 14.45 8.46
N TYR A 38 -4.06 15.73 8.05
CA TYR A 38 -3.18 16.22 6.99
C TYR A 38 -1.69 16.00 7.33
N TYR A 39 -1.23 16.36 8.52
CA TYR A 39 0.16 16.18 8.90
C TYR A 39 0.56 14.71 9.02
N ASN A 40 -0.33 13.85 9.52
CA ASN A 40 -0.11 12.41 9.52
C ASN A 40 0.03 11.86 8.09
N TRP A 41 -0.79 12.34 7.16
CA TRP A 41 -0.66 11.99 5.75
C TRP A 41 0.60 12.56 5.13
N LYS A 42 0.99 13.79 5.44
CA LYS A 42 2.24 14.39 4.95
C LYS A 42 3.46 13.61 5.44
N ALA A 43 3.46 13.13 6.67
CA ALA A 43 4.55 12.30 7.20
C ALA A 43 4.65 10.94 6.49
N LYS A 44 3.51 10.35 6.11
CA LYS A 44 3.47 9.03 5.45
C LYS A 44 3.60 9.08 3.94
N TYR A 45 3.06 10.13 3.32
CA TYR A 45 2.87 10.24 1.87
C TYR A 45 3.47 11.49 1.24
N GLY A 46 4.08 12.39 2.02
CA GLY A 46 4.73 13.59 1.50
C GLY A 46 5.88 13.24 0.56
N GLY A 47 5.99 13.98 -0.56
CA GLY A 47 7.00 13.75 -1.58
C GLY A 47 6.78 12.52 -2.48
N MET A 48 5.66 11.79 -2.31
CA MET A 48 5.28 10.73 -3.24
C MET A 48 4.45 11.25 -4.41
N GLU A 49 4.74 10.71 -5.58
CA GLU A 49 3.99 10.94 -6.81
C GLU A 49 2.89 9.90 -7.01
N ALA A 50 1.92 10.20 -7.89
CA ALA A 50 0.89 9.21 -8.26
C ALA A 50 1.51 7.94 -8.88
N SER A 51 2.63 8.08 -9.59
CA SER A 51 3.43 6.96 -10.11
C SER A 51 4.00 6.08 -9.00
N ASP A 52 4.34 6.66 -7.85
CA ASP A 52 4.89 5.90 -6.71
C ASP A 52 3.82 5.04 -6.06
N ILE A 53 2.58 5.54 -5.95
CA ILE A 53 1.45 4.70 -5.48
C ILE A 53 1.24 3.52 -6.42
N LYS A 54 1.21 3.77 -7.74
CA LYS A 54 0.99 2.70 -8.72
C LYS A 54 2.08 1.64 -8.59
N LYS A 55 3.35 2.06 -8.56
CA LYS A 55 4.49 1.16 -8.38
C LYS A 55 4.41 0.38 -7.06
N MET A 56 3.98 1.02 -5.97
CA MET A 56 3.79 0.36 -4.68
C MET A 56 2.73 -0.76 -4.77
N LYS A 57 1.57 -0.48 -5.39
CA LYS A 57 0.50 -1.48 -5.57
C LYS A 57 0.95 -2.66 -6.44
N ASP A 58 1.64 -2.36 -7.54
CA ASP A 58 2.17 -3.38 -8.44
C ASP A 58 3.16 -4.30 -7.70
N LEU A 59 4.03 -3.72 -6.86
CA LEU A 59 4.96 -4.47 -6.02
C LEU A 59 4.27 -5.29 -4.91
N GLU A 60 3.22 -4.75 -4.29
CA GLU A 60 2.41 -5.49 -3.30
C GLU A 60 1.71 -6.70 -3.93
N ASP A 61 1.14 -6.52 -5.12
CA ASP A 61 0.49 -7.59 -5.88
C ASP A 61 1.49 -8.67 -6.31
N GLU A 62 2.66 -8.28 -6.81
CA GLU A 62 3.70 -9.21 -7.19
C GLU A 62 4.24 -9.98 -5.98
N ASN A 63 4.50 -9.29 -4.87
CA ASN A 63 4.94 -9.94 -3.63
C ASN A 63 3.89 -10.95 -3.11
N ARG A 64 2.60 -10.63 -3.23
CA ARG A 64 1.52 -11.59 -2.90
C ARG A 64 1.61 -12.83 -3.78
N ARG A 65 1.78 -12.67 -5.09
CA ARG A 65 1.92 -13.80 -6.04
C ARG A 65 3.14 -14.65 -5.74
N LEU A 66 4.29 -14.01 -5.51
CA LEU A 66 5.53 -14.71 -5.17
C LEU A 66 5.41 -15.51 -3.88
N LYS A 67 4.77 -14.95 -2.84
CA LYS A 67 4.50 -15.67 -1.59
C LYS A 67 3.60 -16.88 -1.80
N GLN A 68 2.56 -16.75 -2.63
CA GLN A 68 1.68 -17.87 -2.95
C GLN A 68 2.46 -18.98 -3.67
N MET A 69 3.19 -18.64 -4.73
CA MET A 69 4.01 -19.61 -5.47
C MET A 69 5.03 -20.31 -4.58
N PHE A 70 5.69 -19.56 -3.68
CA PHE A 70 6.63 -20.14 -2.74
C PHE A 70 5.96 -21.11 -1.76
N ALA A 71 4.77 -20.77 -1.25
CA ALA A 71 4.01 -21.64 -0.36
C ALA A 71 3.62 -22.94 -1.06
N ASP A 72 3.10 -22.84 -2.29
CA ASP A 72 2.68 -23.98 -3.09
C ASP A 72 3.87 -24.92 -3.38
N LEU A 73 4.99 -24.35 -3.86
CA LEU A 73 6.21 -25.11 -4.10
C LEU A 73 6.75 -25.75 -2.81
N SER A 74 6.70 -25.03 -1.69
CA SER A 74 7.15 -25.56 -0.39
C SER A 74 6.32 -26.75 0.07
N LEU A 75 5.01 -26.74 -0.20
CA LEU A 75 4.11 -27.86 0.10
C LEU A 75 4.42 -29.07 -0.79
N GLU A 76 4.60 -28.86 -2.09
CA GLU A 76 4.99 -29.92 -3.03
C GLU A 76 6.33 -30.55 -2.64
N CYS A 77 7.35 -29.73 -2.36
CA CYS A 77 8.65 -30.20 -1.90
C CYS A 77 8.55 -31.03 -0.62
N ARG A 78 7.69 -30.63 0.34
CA ARG A 78 7.48 -31.40 1.57
C ARG A 78 6.83 -32.75 1.26
N ALA A 79 5.77 -32.77 0.47
CA ALA A 79 5.10 -34.01 0.08
C ALA A 79 6.05 -34.99 -0.63
N LEU A 80 6.91 -34.49 -1.52
CA LEU A 80 7.90 -35.31 -2.22
C LEU A 80 8.94 -35.91 -1.26
N LYS A 81 9.44 -35.11 -0.30
CA LYS A 81 10.37 -35.60 0.72
C LYS A 81 9.73 -36.71 1.58
N ASP A 82 8.51 -36.50 2.05
CA ASP A 82 7.79 -37.50 2.86
C ASP A 82 7.61 -38.83 2.10
N VAL A 83 7.37 -38.77 0.78
CA VAL A 83 7.26 -39.98 -0.06
C VAL A 83 8.60 -40.69 -0.21
N ILE A 84 9.70 -39.95 -0.39
CA ILE A 84 11.05 -40.52 -0.50
C ILE A 84 11.46 -41.17 0.82
N GLU A 85 11.26 -40.47 1.95
CA GLU A 85 11.61 -40.98 3.28
C GLU A 85 10.82 -42.23 3.66
N LYS A 86 9.55 -42.37 3.23
CA LYS A 86 8.76 -43.58 3.45
C LYS A 86 9.15 -44.78 2.58
N LYS A 87 9.94 -44.56 1.51
CA LYS A 87 10.40 -45.61 0.59
C LYS A 87 11.78 -46.15 0.93
N LEU A 88 12.53 -45.45 1.79
CA LEU A 88 13.83 -45.87 2.35
C LEU A 88 13.62 -46.61 3.67
#